data_AF-J9CAH7-F1
#
_entry.id   AF-J9CAH7-F1
#
_cell.length_a   1.000
_cell.length_b   1.000
_cell.length_c   1.000
_cell.angle_alpha   90.00
_cell.angle_beta   90.00
_cell.angle_gamma   90.00
#
_symmetry.space_group_name_H-M   'P 1'
#
loop_
_entity.id
_entity.type
_entity.pdbx_description
1 polymer ?
#
loop_
_entity_poly.entity_id
_entity_poly.type
_entity_poly.pdbx_seq_one_letter_code
_entity_poly.pdbx_strand_id
1 'polypeptide(L)' 'MNIIYIMSDDHSFQTISAYDQRYIQTPNIDRIANEGVRFTNSFVANSISGPSRACMLTGKHSHANGFLDNSTTFDGSQQ' A
#
# COMPACT_ATOMS: atom_id res chain seq x y z
N MET A 1 -14.06 12.53 13.47
CA MET A 1 -12.90 12.22 12.61
C MET A 1 -13.14 10.84 12.03
N ASN A 2 -13.06 10.71 10.70
CA ASN A 2 -13.24 9.44 10.00
C ASN A 2 -11.94 9.14 9.24
N ILE A 3 -11.61 7.85 9.09
CA ILE A 3 -10.41 7.40 8.36
C ILE A 3 -10.87 6.55 7.18
N ILE A 4 -10.35 6.86 5.98
CA ILE A 4 -10.51 6.05 4.77
C ILE A 4 -9.14 5.57 4.32
N TYR A 5 -8.98 4.26 4.16
CA TYR A 5 -7.78 3.64 3.61
C TYR A 5 -8.08 3.11 2.21
N ILE A 6 -7.34 3.61 1.21
CA ILE A 6 -7.49 3.23 -0.20
C ILE A 6 -6.19 2.55 -0.63
N MET A 7 -6.29 1.34 -1.16
CA MET A 7 -5.16 0.58 -1.66
C MET A 7 -5.54 -0.12 -2.97
N SER A 8 -4.68 0.02 -3.98
CA SER A 8 -4.76 -0.70 -5.25
C SER A 8 -3.82 -1.90 -5.26
N ASP A 9 -4.15 -2.92 -6.06
CA ASP A 9 -3.26 -4.05 -6.34
C ASP A 9 -2.36 -3.72 -7.55
N ASP A 10 -1.07 -4.00 -7.47
CA ASP A 10 -0.03 -3.82 -8.51
C ASP A 10 0.13 -2.42 -9.13
N HIS A 11 -0.53 -1.38 -8.62
CA HIS A 11 -0.39 -0.02 -9.15
C HIS A 11 0.96 0.60 -8.76
N SER A 12 1.86 0.76 -9.73
CA SER A 12 3.18 1.37 -9.50
C SER A 12 3.09 2.90 -9.34
N PHE A 13 4.01 3.47 -8.55
CA PHE A 13 4.15 4.92 -8.44
C PHE A 13 4.48 5.60 -9.78
N GLN A 14 5.14 4.89 -10.70
CA GLN A 14 5.54 5.42 -12.01
C GLN A 14 4.34 5.77 -12.90
N THR A 15 3.16 5.17 -12.65
CA THR A 15 1.93 5.43 -13.40
C THR A 15 0.99 6.41 -12.69
N ILE A 16 1.49 7.16 -11.69
CA ILE A 16 0.76 8.21 -11.00
C ILE A 16 1.41 9.54 -11.35
N SER A 17 0.68 10.48 -11.96
CA SER A 17 1.24 11.76 -12.44
C SER A 17 1.75 12.67 -11.33
N ALA A 18 1.27 12.49 -10.09
CA ALA A 18 1.85 13.11 -8.92
C ALA A 18 3.29 12.67 -8.64
N TYR A 19 3.77 11.52 -9.13
CA TYR A 19 5.15 11.05 -8.96
C TYR A 19 5.96 11.08 -10.25
N ASP A 20 5.33 10.75 -11.39
CA ASP A 20 5.97 10.67 -12.70
C ASP A 20 4.97 10.97 -13.82
N GLN A 21 5.28 11.96 -14.65
CA GLN A 21 4.36 12.47 -15.67
C GLN A 21 4.52 11.80 -17.05
N ARG A 22 5.39 10.78 -17.17
CA ARG A 22 5.73 10.19 -18.47
C ARG A 22 4.62 9.33 -19.10
N TYR A 23 3.73 8.75 -18.30
CA TYR A 23 2.85 7.67 -18.78
C TYR A 23 1.37 8.04 -18.84
N ILE A 24 0.77 8.54 -17.76
CA ILE A 24 -0.67 8.79 -17.67
C ILE A 24 -0.97 9.92 -16.67
N GLN A 25 -2.12 10.59 -16.85
CA GLN A 25 -2.64 11.60 -15.93
C GLN A 25 -3.62 10.97 -14.93
N THR A 26 -3.44 11.25 -13.64
CA THR A 26 -4.26 10.74 -12.53
C THR A 26 -4.84 11.88 -11.68
N PRO A 27 -5.70 12.76 -12.26
CA PRO A 27 -6.06 14.04 -11.64
C PRO A 27 -6.69 13.91 -10.25
N ASN A 28 -7.43 12.84 -9.96
CA ASN A 28 -8.02 12.60 -8.64
C ASN A 28 -6.99 12.21 -7.57
N ILE A 29 -5.94 11.45 -7.95
CA ILE A 29 -4.85 11.07 -7.04
C ILE A 29 -3.94 12.29 -6.82
N ASP A 30 -3.67 13.04 -7.89
CA ASP A 30 -2.88 14.27 -7.84
C ASP A 30 -3.51 15.31 -6.93
N ARG A 31 -4.85 15.42 -6.94
CA ARG A 31 -5.58 16.28 -6.01
C ARG A 31 -5.32 15.92 -4.54
N ILE A 32 -5.31 14.62 -4.20
CA ILE A 32 -5.00 14.15 -2.83
C ILE A 32 -3.55 14.50 -2.46
N ALA A 33 -2.60 14.37 -3.39
CA ALA A 33 -1.20 14.73 -3.16
C ALA A 33 -1.00 16.25 -2.97
N ASN A 34 -1.70 17.08 -3.74
CA ASN A 34 -1.61 18.55 -3.68
C ASN A 34 -2.29 19.15 -2.45
N GLU A 35 -3.39 18.54 -1.99
CA GLU A 35 -4.15 18.99 -0.81
C GLU A 35 -3.63 18.33 0.49
N GLY A 36 -2.61 17.47 0.40
CA GLY A 36 -2.12 16.65 1.50
C GLY A 36 -0.60 16.48 1.51
N VAL A 37 -0.15 15.27 1.83
CA VAL A 37 1.28 14.91 1.91
C VAL A 37 1.56 13.74 0.98
N ARG A 38 2.66 13.84 0.22
CA ARG A 38 3.17 12.81 -0.69
C ARG A 38 4.48 12.24 -0.15
N PHE A 39 4.53 10.93 0.09
CA PHE A 39 5.74 10.25 0.56
C PHE A 39 6.60 9.78 -0.63
N THR A 40 7.86 10.20 -0.70
CA THR A 40 8.79 9.77 -1.76
C THR A 40 9.66 8.58 -1.39
N ASN A 41 9.64 8.17 -0.11
CA ASN A 41 10.35 7.01 0.42
C ASN A 41 9.40 6.18 1.29
N SER A 42 8.53 5.41 0.64
CA SER A 42 7.56 4.51 1.29
C SER A 42 7.71 3.11 0.71
N PHE A 43 7.95 2.12 1.57
CA PHE A 43 8.23 0.74 1.17
C PHE A 43 7.26 -0.21 1.85
N VAL A 44 6.88 -1.27 1.14
CA VAL A 44 6.16 -2.40 1.73
C VAL A 44 7.13 -3.29 2.51
N ALA A 45 6.64 -3.90 3.59
CA ALA A 45 7.44 -4.84 4.38
C ALA A 45 7.65 -6.19 3.68
N ASN A 46 6.77 -6.55 2.73
CA ASN A 46 6.87 -7.74 1.88
C ASN A 46 6.16 -7.44 0.54
N SER A 47 6.83 -7.72 -0.59
CA SER A 47 6.39 -7.35 -1.95
C SER A 47 5.50 -8.41 -2.62
N ILE A 48 4.61 -9.05 -1.85
CA ILE A 48 3.60 -10.01 -2.32
C ILE A 48 2.24 -9.54 -1.78
N SER A 49 1.16 -9.61 -2.59
CA SER A 49 -0.15 -9.02 -2.27
C SER A 49 -0.68 -9.39 -0.87
N GLY A 50 -0.81 -10.68 -0.55
CA GLY A 50 -1.31 -11.12 0.76
C GLY A 50 -0.39 -10.72 1.93
N PRO A 51 0.92 -11.02 1.90
CA PRO A 51 1.87 -10.59 2.94
C PRO A 51 1.96 -9.08 3.14
N SER A 52 1.89 -8.29 2.07
CA SER A 52 1.86 -6.82 2.15
C SER A 52 0.64 -6.35 2.95
N ARG A 53 -0.54 -6.89 2.62
CA ARG A 53 -1.80 -6.61 3.33
C ARG A 53 -1.74 -7.04 4.80
N ALA A 54 -1.20 -8.22 5.08
CA ALA A 54 -1.04 -8.72 6.44
C ALA A 54 -0.13 -7.80 7.28
N CYS A 55 0.97 -7.30 6.73
CA CYS A 55 1.84 -6.34 7.41
C CYS A 55 1.12 -5.02 7.70
N MET A 56 0.34 -4.51 6.74
CA MET A 56 -0.43 -3.27 6.90
C MET A 56 -1.52 -3.41 7.98
N LEU A 57 -2.26 -4.51 7.99
CA LEU A 57 -3.37 -4.74 8.93
C LEU A 57 -2.90 -4.96 10.38
N THR A 58 -1.74 -5.60 10.55
CA THR A 58 -1.24 -5.99 11.89
C THR A 58 -0.17 -5.04 12.43
N GLY A 59 0.43 -4.19 11.60
CA GLY A 59 1.58 -3.36 11.97
C GLY A 59 2.87 -4.16 12.25
N LYS A 60 2.94 -5.42 11.80
CA LYS A 60 4.05 -6.35 12.06
C LYS A 60 4.68 -6.80 10.75
N HIS A 61 6.00 -7.00 10.72
CA HIS A 61 6.66 -7.67 9.60
C HIS A 61 6.17 -9.12 9.43
N SER A 62 6.26 -9.67 8.22
CA SER A 62 5.83 -11.04 7.90
C SER A 62 6.39 -12.11 8.85
N HIS A 63 7.66 -11.98 9.29
CA HIS A 63 8.26 -12.93 10.24
C HIS A 63 7.57 -12.94 11.62
N ALA A 64 6.88 -11.86 11.98
CA ALA A 64 6.19 -11.70 13.26
C ALA A 64 4.68 -11.96 13.16
N ASN A 65 4.05 -11.70 12.00
CA ASN A 65 2.63 -12.02 11.79
C ASN A 65 2.38 -13.43 11.22
N GLY A 66 3.43 -14.09 10.68
CA GLY A 66 3.37 -15.46 10.16
C GLY A 66 2.87 -15.61 8.72
N PHE A 67 2.42 -14.53 8.06
CA PHE A 67 1.92 -14.57 6.69
C PHE A 67 3.05 -14.22 5.70
N LEU A 68 3.75 -15.26 5.22
CA LEU A 68 4.98 -15.13 4.42
C LEU A 68 4.74 -15.09 2.91
N ASP A 69 3.71 -15.80 2.43
CA ASP A 69 3.35 -15.95 1.02
C ASP A 69 1.82 -16.10 0.86
N ASN A 70 1.36 -16.31 -0.38
CA ASN A 70 -0.07 -16.49 -0.70
C ASN A 70 -0.54 -17.95 -0.62
N SER A 71 0.24 -18.86 -0.01
CA SER A 71 -0.13 -20.28 0.13
C SER A 71 -0.78 -20.62 1.47
N THR A 72 -0.71 -19.70 2.44
CA THR A 72 -1.23 -19.87 3.79
C THR A 72 -2.50 -19.04 4.01
N THR A 73 -3.25 -19.35 5.08
CA THR A 73 -4.43 -18.58 5.49
C THR A 73 -4.03 -17.52 6.53
N PHE A 74 -4.55 -16.30 6.38
CA PHE A 74 -4.21 -15.18 7.25
C PHE A 74 -4.90 -15.31 8.61
N ASP A 75 -4.13 -15.17 9.68
CA ASP A 75 -4.65 -15.09 11.04
C ASP A 75 -5.11 -13.66 11.37
N GLY A 76 -6.41 -13.43 11.21
CA GLY A 76 -7.06 -12.15 11.47
C GLY A 76 -7.20 -11.78 12.94
N SER A 77 -6.86 -12.66 13.90
CA SER A 77 -6.98 -12.38 15.34
C SER A 77 -5.91 -11.42 15.88
N GLN A 78 -4.98 -11.00 15.02
CA GLN A 78 -3.83 -10.16 15.37
C GLN A 78 -4.08 -8.64 15.24
N GLN A 79 -5.32 -8.21 15.04
CA GLN A 79 -5.75 -6.81 14.91
C GLN A 79 -6.07 -6.16 16.25
#